data_AF-A0AA88IGP8-F1
#
_entry.id   AF-A0AA88IGP8-F1
#
_cell.length_a   1.000
_cell.length_b   1.000
_cell.length_c   1.000
_cell.angle_alpha   90.00
_cell.angle_beta   90.00
_cell.angle_gamma   90.00
#
_symmetry.space_group_name_H-M   'P 1'
#
loop_
_entity.id
_entity.type
_entity.pdbx_description
1 polymer ?
#
loop_
_entity_poly.entity_id
_entity_poly.type
_entity_poly.pdbx_seq_one_letter_code
_entity_poly.pdbx_strand_id
1 'polypeptide(L)'
;MVEQSIVYVGMGNCLKHYIAIWDFIVSFFADTQLGAKLLSTKCDVFHLSDIFENFNLLNKQLQENNSDLISSKSAITAYIRKLQLYKNNIRHCAFEQFPCLASINSDLQDEDLALYGEYLENIHEDMQTWVGNLLGMDILIWVSIPFEVNIAEIDISLQKSLNKIQSDEIMHAQFKDEKYNIWKTNDVAAKYSLLWEKVQFYIIAFPTSYLVEADFSRNFSQMLSKDCNRLDIVKRDDFQQSLASIEPNIYINYSRRINHRDLIE
;
A
#
# COMPACT_ATOMS: atom_id res chain seq x y z
N MET A 1 2.05 9.12 12.01
CA MET A 1 2.30 8.19 10.88
C MET A 1 1.76 8.76 9.56
N VAL A 2 0.80 9.70 9.59
CA VAL A 2 0.56 10.75 8.56
C VAL A 2 1.84 11.46 8.08
N GLU A 3 2.68 11.87 9.03
CA GLU A 3 3.78 12.79 8.73
C GLU A 3 4.76 12.18 7.73
N GLN A 4 5.10 10.90 7.85
CA GLN A 4 6.13 10.32 7.00
C GLN A 4 5.70 10.27 5.52
N SER A 5 4.49 9.80 5.19
CA SER A 5 4.07 9.68 3.78
C SER A 5 3.85 11.02 3.08
N ILE A 6 3.27 12.02 3.77
CA ILE A 6 3.13 13.39 3.25
C ILE A 6 4.51 14.06 3.15
N VAL A 7 5.41 13.81 4.11
CA VAL A 7 6.79 14.32 4.09
C VAL A 7 7.57 13.73 2.92
N TYR A 8 7.49 12.43 2.64
CA TYR A 8 8.21 11.82 1.50
C TYR A 8 7.73 12.36 0.14
N VAL A 9 6.41 12.51 -0.04
CA VAL A 9 5.84 13.10 -1.28
C VAL A 9 6.21 14.58 -1.41
N GLY A 10 6.11 15.35 -0.33
CA GLY A 10 6.50 16.76 -0.30
C GLY A 10 8.00 16.94 -0.58
N MET A 11 8.84 16.13 0.06
CA MET A 11 10.30 16.20 -0.05
C MET A 11 10.78 15.80 -1.45
N GLY A 12 10.19 14.76 -2.06
CA GLY A 12 10.48 14.41 -3.45
C GLY A 12 10.11 15.52 -4.44
N ASN A 13 8.94 16.15 -4.28
CA ASN A 13 8.55 17.29 -5.11
C ASN A 13 9.45 18.51 -4.92
N CYS A 14 9.86 18.79 -3.68
CA CYS A 14 10.81 19.85 -3.37
C CYS A 14 12.18 19.59 -4.03
N LEU A 15 12.69 18.36 -3.97
CA LEU A 15 13.96 17.98 -4.60
C LEU A 15 13.90 18.10 -6.13
N LYS A 16 12.81 17.65 -6.76
CA LYS A 16 12.60 17.83 -8.20
C LYS A 16 12.59 19.30 -8.62
N HIS A 17 11.86 20.14 -7.87
CA HIS A 17 11.84 21.57 -8.15
C HIS A 17 13.23 22.19 -7.97
N TYR A 18 13.91 21.83 -6.89
CA TYR A 18 15.27 22.27 -6.58
C TYR A 18 16.27 21.91 -7.68
N ILE A 19 16.21 20.68 -8.21
CA ILE A 19 17.00 20.22 -9.35
C ILE A 19 16.66 21.02 -10.62
N ALA A 20 15.37 21.29 -10.87
CA ALA A 20 14.95 22.03 -12.07
C ALA A 20 15.50 23.47 -12.11
N ILE A 21 15.84 24.05 -10.96
CA ILE A 21 16.45 25.39 -10.85
C ILE A 21 17.93 25.34 -10.45
N TRP A 22 18.57 24.16 -10.50
CA TRP A 22 19.92 23.93 -9.99
C TRP A 22 20.95 24.92 -10.54
N ASP A 23 21.01 25.09 -11.87
CA ASP A 23 21.99 25.97 -12.51
C ASP A 23 21.84 27.43 -12.08
N PHE A 24 20.59 27.87 -11.86
CA PHE A 24 20.31 29.21 -11.33
C PHE A 24 20.82 29.36 -9.89
N ILE A 25 20.58 28.36 -9.03
CA ILE A 25 21.05 28.39 -7.64
C ILE A 25 22.58 28.41 -7.59
N VAL A 26 23.24 27.56 -8.39
CA VAL A 26 24.71 27.52 -8.47
C VAL A 26 25.26 28.87 -8.93
N SER A 27 24.66 29.47 -9.96
CA SER A 27 25.04 30.80 -10.44
C SER A 27 24.83 31.89 -9.38
N PHE A 28 23.77 31.81 -8.59
CA PHE A 28 23.46 32.80 -7.56
C PHE A 28 24.46 32.77 -6.40
N PHE A 29 24.93 31.58 -6.03
CA PHE A 29 25.91 31.37 -4.96
C PHE A 29 27.35 31.24 -5.46
N ALA A 30 27.63 31.67 -6.69
CA ALA A 30 28.98 31.66 -7.26
C ALA A 30 29.98 32.36 -6.33
N ASP A 31 31.20 31.82 -6.26
CA ASP A 31 32.31 32.35 -5.44
C ASP A 31 32.08 32.39 -3.92
N THR A 32 31.03 31.73 -3.43
CA THR A 32 30.77 31.58 -1.99
C THR A 32 31.17 30.21 -1.48
N GLN A 33 31.49 30.11 -0.18
CA GLN A 33 31.70 28.82 0.49
C GLN A 33 30.45 27.92 0.39
N LEU A 34 29.26 28.52 0.40
CA LEU A 34 28.00 27.78 0.24
C LEU A 34 27.87 27.20 -1.16
N GLY A 35 28.25 27.94 -2.20
CA GLY A 35 28.25 27.45 -3.59
C GLY A 35 29.20 26.26 -3.78
N ALA A 36 30.41 26.33 -3.20
CA ALA A 36 31.34 25.19 -3.22
C ALA A 36 30.76 23.95 -2.53
N LYS A 37 30.12 24.13 -1.36
CA LYS A 37 29.43 23.04 -0.65
C LYS A 37 28.26 22.49 -1.48
N LEU A 38 27.50 23.35 -2.15
CA LEU A 38 26.39 22.96 -3.00
C LEU A 38 26.85 22.02 -4.10
N LEU A 39 27.88 22.42 -4.83
CA LEU A 39 28.47 21.63 -5.91
C LEU A 39 28.95 20.27 -5.41
N SER A 40 29.57 20.21 -4.23
CA SER A 40 30.01 18.94 -3.65
C SER A 40 28.87 17.98 -3.29
N THR A 41 27.64 18.47 -3.12
CA THR A 41 26.46 17.65 -2.82
C THR A 41 25.59 17.32 -4.04
N LYS A 42 26.02 17.72 -5.25
CA LYS A 42 25.20 17.61 -6.47
C LYS A 42 24.76 16.16 -6.73
N CYS A 43 25.70 15.23 -6.76
CA CYS A 43 25.43 13.82 -7.01
C CYS A 43 24.44 13.25 -5.99
N ASP A 44 24.64 13.57 -4.70
CA ASP A 44 23.80 13.08 -3.61
C ASP A 44 22.35 13.57 -3.74
N VAL A 45 22.16 14.85 -4.04
CA VAL A 45 20.82 15.44 -4.21
C VAL A 45 20.09 14.78 -5.38
N PHE A 46 20.78 14.58 -6.50
CA PHE A 46 20.19 13.97 -7.70
C PHE A 46 19.87 12.50 -7.46
N HIS A 47 20.75 11.76 -6.78
CA HIS A 47 20.47 10.40 -6.34
C HIS A 47 19.22 10.33 -5.44
N LEU A 48 19.18 11.17 -4.41
CA LEU A 48 18.04 11.21 -3.48
C LEU A 48 16.75 11.52 -4.22
N SER A 49 16.75 12.49 -5.14
CA SER A 49 15.55 12.83 -5.92
C SER A 49 14.95 11.61 -6.64
N ASP A 50 15.79 10.80 -7.28
CA ASP A 50 15.31 9.57 -7.94
C ASP A 50 14.83 8.50 -6.93
N ILE A 51 15.47 8.38 -5.77
CA ILE A 51 15.03 7.47 -4.70
C ILE A 51 13.67 7.88 -4.15
N PHE A 52 13.47 9.18 -3.86
CA PHE A 52 12.18 9.71 -3.41
C PHE A 52 11.09 9.52 -4.47
N GLU A 53 11.42 9.66 -5.75
CA GLU A 53 10.45 9.37 -6.82
C GLU A 53 10.05 7.89 -6.84
N ASN A 54 11.02 6.98 -6.73
CA ASN A 54 10.77 5.54 -6.65
C ASN A 54 9.87 5.19 -5.45
N PHE A 55 10.12 5.78 -4.28
CA PHE A 55 9.26 5.62 -3.11
C PHE A 55 7.86 6.20 -3.33
N ASN A 56 7.74 7.35 -3.98
CA ASN A 56 6.45 7.94 -4.29
C ASN A 56 5.63 7.07 -5.23
N LEU A 57 6.26 6.37 -6.18
CA LEU A 57 5.57 5.39 -7.03
C LEU A 57 5.03 4.22 -6.21
N LEU A 58 5.83 3.66 -5.29
CA LEU A 58 5.34 2.62 -4.37
C LEU A 58 4.20 3.14 -3.50
N ASN A 59 4.35 4.32 -2.89
CA ASN A 59 3.34 4.91 -2.03
C ASN A 59 2.02 5.11 -2.77
N LYS A 60 2.05 5.61 -4.02
CA LYS A 60 0.85 5.73 -4.85
C LYS A 60 0.16 4.38 -5.04
N GLN A 61 0.90 3.33 -5.37
CA GLN A 61 0.34 1.97 -5.52
C GLN A 61 -0.30 1.46 -4.21
N LEU A 62 0.31 1.75 -3.07
CA LEU A 62 -0.20 1.37 -1.74
C LEU A 62 -1.39 2.22 -1.26
N GLN A 63 -1.66 3.34 -1.93
CA GLN A 63 -2.73 4.28 -1.59
C GLN A 63 -3.88 4.27 -2.60
N GLU A 64 -3.82 3.42 -3.64
CA GLU A 64 -4.93 3.25 -4.56
C GLU A 64 -6.17 2.74 -3.82
N ASN A 65 -7.35 3.28 -4.16
CA ASN A 65 -8.62 3.06 -3.45
C ASN A 65 -9.04 1.57 -3.33
N ASN A 66 -8.44 0.67 -4.12
CA ASN A 66 -8.75 -0.76 -4.11
C ASN A 66 -7.61 -1.62 -3.55
N SER A 67 -6.56 -0.99 -2.97
CA SER A 67 -5.43 -1.71 -2.39
C SER A 67 -5.84 -2.47 -1.12
N ASP A 68 -5.48 -3.74 -1.08
CA ASP A 68 -5.69 -4.63 0.05
C ASP A 68 -4.35 -5.20 0.53
N LEU A 69 -4.36 -6.06 1.56
CA LEU A 69 -3.11 -6.62 2.08
C LEU A 69 -2.39 -7.48 1.05
N ILE A 70 -3.10 -8.15 0.14
CA ILE A 70 -2.50 -9.05 -0.86
C ILE A 70 -1.83 -8.24 -1.95
N SER A 71 -2.53 -7.24 -2.50
CA SER A 71 -1.95 -6.35 -3.52
C SER A 71 -0.77 -5.57 -2.94
N SER A 72 -0.87 -5.13 -1.68
CA SER A 72 0.18 -4.38 -0.99
C SER A 72 1.40 -5.23 -0.68
N LYS A 73 1.21 -6.46 -0.18
CA LYS A 73 2.29 -7.43 -0.01
C LYS A 73 3.02 -7.66 -1.32
N SER A 74 2.28 -7.82 -2.42
CA SER A 74 2.85 -8.04 -3.75
C SER A 74 3.65 -6.82 -4.23
N ALA A 75 3.11 -5.61 -4.10
CA ALA A 75 3.77 -4.37 -4.49
C ALA A 75 5.07 -4.12 -3.70
N ILE A 76 5.01 -4.28 -2.37
CA ILE A 76 6.18 -4.15 -1.49
C ILE A 76 7.24 -5.21 -1.81
N THR A 77 6.82 -6.47 -2.00
CA THR A 77 7.75 -7.55 -2.37
C THR A 77 8.44 -7.26 -3.70
N ALA A 78 7.70 -6.76 -4.69
CA ALA A 78 8.27 -6.35 -5.97
C ALA A 78 9.27 -5.19 -5.80
N TYR A 79 8.94 -4.20 -4.96
CA TYR A 79 9.83 -3.06 -4.70
C TYR A 79 11.13 -3.47 -3.99
N ILE A 80 11.05 -4.34 -2.98
CA ILE A 80 12.25 -4.90 -2.30
C ILE A 80 13.17 -5.58 -3.32
N ARG A 81 12.61 -6.37 -4.26
CA ARG A 81 13.38 -6.97 -5.35
C ARG A 81 13.97 -5.92 -6.31
N LYS A 82 13.24 -4.83 -6.59
CA LYS A 82 13.76 -3.72 -7.39
C LYS A 82 14.99 -3.06 -6.74
N LEU A 83 15.02 -2.88 -5.43
CA LEU A 83 16.18 -2.29 -4.75
C LEU A 83 17.48 -3.08 -5.01
N GLN A 84 17.40 -4.41 -5.01
CA GLN A 84 18.55 -5.26 -5.36
C GLN A 84 18.97 -5.09 -6.83
N LEU A 85 18.00 -4.99 -7.75
CA LEU A 85 18.29 -4.70 -9.16
C LEU A 85 18.93 -3.31 -9.32
N TYR A 86 18.41 -2.30 -8.63
CA TYR A 86 18.89 -0.93 -8.68
C TYR A 86 20.33 -0.83 -8.19
N LYS A 87 20.67 -1.53 -7.10
CA LYS A 87 22.04 -1.65 -6.59
C LYS A 87 22.97 -2.25 -7.65
N ASN A 88 22.57 -3.34 -8.30
CA ASN A 88 23.37 -3.96 -9.35
C ASN A 88 23.52 -3.04 -10.56
N ASN A 89 22.48 -2.33 -10.95
CA ASN A 89 22.50 -1.44 -12.10
C ASN A 89 23.42 -0.23 -11.89
N ILE A 90 23.41 0.39 -10.70
CA ILE A 90 24.34 1.50 -10.37
C ILE A 90 25.80 1.06 -10.52
N ARG A 91 26.14 -0.15 -10.08
CA ARG A 91 27.50 -0.70 -10.21
C ARG A 91 27.96 -0.88 -11.67
N HIS A 92 27.03 -0.96 -12.61
CA HIS A 92 27.31 -1.09 -14.04
C HIS A 92 27.04 0.23 -14.80
N CYS A 93 26.89 1.34 -14.09
CA CYS A 93 26.57 2.65 -14.66
C CYS A 93 25.28 2.65 -15.52
N ALA A 94 24.32 1.80 -15.16
CA ALA A 94 23.02 1.70 -15.82
C ALA A 94 21.95 2.48 -15.04
N PHE A 95 21.58 3.65 -15.55
CA PHE A 95 20.75 4.64 -14.84
C PHE A 95 19.33 4.81 -15.40
N GLU A 96 18.79 3.83 -16.11
CA GLU A 96 17.44 3.92 -16.70
C GLU A 96 16.36 4.20 -15.64
N GLN A 97 16.52 3.62 -14.44
CA GLN A 97 15.68 3.84 -13.27
C GLN A 97 16.05 5.09 -12.43
N PHE A 98 17.11 5.80 -12.83
CA PHE A 98 17.65 6.99 -12.15
C PHE A 98 17.83 8.16 -13.14
N PRO A 99 16.73 8.77 -13.65
CA PRO A 99 16.81 9.84 -14.65
C PRO A 99 17.63 11.06 -14.20
N CYS A 100 17.55 11.44 -12.92
CA CYS A 100 18.35 12.56 -12.41
C CYS A 100 19.84 12.19 -12.44
N LEU A 101 20.22 11.03 -11.92
CA LEU A 101 21.62 10.58 -11.99
C LEU A 101 22.13 10.44 -13.43
N ALA A 102 21.31 9.90 -14.32
CA ALA A 102 21.65 9.76 -15.74
C ALA A 102 22.01 11.11 -16.37
N SER A 103 21.35 12.20 -15.96
CA SER A 103 21.60 13.55 -16.46
C SER A 103 22.95 14.14 -16.04
N ILE A 104 23.57 13.60 -14.98
CA ILE A 104 24.85 14.07 -14.42
C ILE A 104 25.91 12.96 -14.43
N ASN A 105 25.78 11.98 -15.32
CA ASN A 105 26.69 10.82 -15.37
C ASN A 105 28.17 11.21 -15.47
N SER A 106 28.51 12.34 -16.09
CA SER A 106 29.88 12.86 -16.16
C SER A 106 30.47 13.27 -14.82
N ASP A 107 29.62 13.57 -13.84
CA ASP A 107 30.03 14.14 -12.55
C ASP A 107 30.25 13.04 -11.50
N LEU A 108 29.73 11.82 -11.75
CA LEU A 108 29.79 10.68 -10.84
C LEU A 108 31.20 10.08 -10.77
N GLN A 109 31.65 9.81 -9.55
CA GLN A 109 32.87 9.06 -9.27
C GLN A 109 32.54 7.61 -8.86
N ASP A 110 33.52 6.72 -8.97
CA ASP A 110 33.36 5.32 -8.55
C ASP A 110 33.01 5.19 -7.06
N GLU A 111 33.52 6.11 -6.22
CA GLU A 111 33.18 6.21 -4.80
C GLU A 111 31.70 6.52 -4.57
N ASP A 112 31.11 7.40 -5.39
CA ASP A 112 29.68 7.75 -5.30
C ASP A 112 28.82 6.52 -5.63
N LEU A 113 29.18 5.77 -6.69
CA LEU A 113 28.46 4.56 -7.10
C LEU A 113 28.53 3.47 -6.03
N ALA A 114 29.68 3.32 -5.38
CA ALA A 114 29.85 2.39 -4.25
C ALA A 114 28.97 2.79 -3.07
N LEU A 115 28.99 4.08 -2.69
CA LEU A 115 28.18 4.64 -1.61
C LEU A 115 26.68 4.47 -1.86
N TYR A 116 26.20 4.78 -3.07
CA TYR A 116 24.78 4.65 -3.42
C TYR A 116 24.34 3.18 -3.48
N GLY A 117 25.22 2.29 -3.93
CA GLY A 117 24.99 0.85 -3.87
C GLY A 117 24.85 0.31 -2.45
N GLU A 118 25.64 0.82 -1.49
CA GLU A 118 25.53 0.50 -0.07
C GLU A 118 24.25 1.10 0.53
N TYR A 119 23.93 2.34 0.21
CA TYR A 119 22.70 3.00 0.65
C TYR A 119 21.44 2.24 0.22
N LEU A 120 21.39 1.76 -1.02
CA LEU A 120 20.29 0.92 -1.51
C LEU A 120 20.19 -0.42 -0.78
N GLU A 121 21.31 -1.01 -0.36
CA GLU A 121 21.30 -2.24 0.45
C GLU A 121 20.73 -1.97 1.84
N ASN A 122 21.13 -0.86 2.47
CA ASN A 122 20.61 -0.47 3.78
C ASN A 122 19.08 -0.24 3.72
N ILE A 123 18.59 0.45 2.68
CA ILE A 123 17.14 0.59 2.46
C ILE A 123 16.48 -0.79 2.31
N HIS A 124 17.09 -1.69 1.55
CA HIS A 124 16.57 -3.04 1.34
C HIS A 124 16.44 -3.81 2.66
N GLU A 125 17.48 -3.81 3.50
CA GLU A 125 17.47 -4.46 4.83
C GLU A 125 16.46 -3.82 5.79
N ASP A 126 16.40 -2.49 5.82
CA ASP A 126 15.44 -1.74 6.64
C ASP A 126 14.00 -2.05 6.23
N MET A 127 13.71 -2.08 4.92
CA MET A 127 12.38 -2.43 4.42
C MET A 127 12.00 -3.87 4.75
N GLN A 128 12.92 -4.83 4.57
CA GLN A 128 12.67 -6.22 4.94
C GLN A 128 12.33 -6.37 6.43
N THR A 129 13.05 -5.64 7.29
CA THR A 129 12.79 -5.62 8.74
C THR A 129 11.44 -4.97 9.04
N TRP A 130 11.15 -3.81 8.43
CA TRP A 130 9.94 -3.04 8.66
C TRP A 130 8.66 -3.78 8.23
N VAL A 131 8.68 -4.44 7.07
CA VAL A 131 7.52 -5.17 6.52
C VAL A 131 7.54 -6.67 6.79
N GLY A 132 8.44 -7.15 7.65
CA GLY A 132 8.65 -8.58 7.91
C GLY A 132 7.36 -9.33 8.26
N ASN A 133 6.48 -8.74 9.08
CA ASN A 133 5.19 -9.33 9.44
C ASN A 133 4.26 -9.50 8.21
N LEU A 134 4.23 -8.53 7.31
CA LEU A 134 3.43 -8.60 6.08
C LEU A 134 4.02 -9.63 5.10
N LEU A 135 5.35 -9.67 4.97
CA LEU A 135 6.04 -10.66 4.14
C LEU A 135 5.90 -12.09 4.67
N GLY A 136 5.88 -12.27 5.99
CA GLY A 136 5.65 -13.56 6.64
C GLY A 136 4.19 -14.01 6.67
N MET A 137 3.24 -13.16 6.29
CA MET A 137 1.81 -13.49 6.27
C MET A 137 1.53 -14.62 5.28
N ASP A 138 1.01 -15.75 5.77
CA ASP A 138 0.56 -16.83 4.90
C ASP A 138 -0.80 -16.48 4.29
N ILE A 139 -0.83 -16.42 2.96
CA ILE A 139 -2.06 -16.18 2.20
C ILE A 139 -2.55 -17.55 1.79
N LEU A 140 -3.71 -17.93 2.32
CA LEU A 140 -4.32 -19.22 2.01
C LEU A 140 -4.54 -19.36 0.50
N ILE A 141 -4.03 -20.44 -0.10
CA ILE A 141 -4.01 -20.61 -1.57
C ILE A 141 -5.40 -20.49 -2.21
N TRP A 142 -6.45 -20.97 -1.53
CA TRP A 142 -7.84 -20.88 -2.01
C TRP A 142 -8.38 -19.45 -2.05
N VAL A 143 -7.72 -18.47 -1.40
CA VAL A 143 -8.10 -17.06 -1.47
C VAL A 143 -7.68 -16.45 -2.81
N SER A 144 -6.55 -16.89 -3.36
CA SER A 144 -6.07 -16.46 -4.68
C SER A 144 -6.71 -17.23 -5.83
N ILE A 145 -6.92 -18.55 -5.66
CA ILE A 145 -7.45 -19.45 -6.70
C ILE A 145 -8.58 -20.35 -6.18
N PRO A 146 -9.72 -19.78 -5.72
CA PRO A 146 -10.79 -20.53 -5.07
C PRO A 146 -11.40 -21.64 -5.92
N PHE A 147 -11.33 -21.53 -7.25
CA PHE A 147 -11.95 -22.48 -8.19
C PHE A 147 -11.01 -23.56 -8.73
N GLU A 148 -9.69 -23.43 -8.49
CA GLU A 148 -8.68 -24.35 -9.01
C GLU A 148 -8.07 -25.22 -7.89
N VAL A 149 -8.29 -24.84 -6.64
CA VAL A 149 -7.72 -25.54 -5.49
C VAL A 149 -8.34 -26.94 -5.30
N ASN A 150 -7.49 -27.91 -4.99
CA ASN A 150 -7.94 -29.24 -4.57
C ASN A 150 -8.54 -29.16 -3.16
N ILE A 151 -9.87 -29.33 -3.06
CA ILE A 151 -10.59 -29.27 -1.79
C ILE A 151 -10.05 -30.28 -0.76
N ALA A 152 -9.57 -31.44 -1.21
CA ALA A 152 -9.07 -32.49 -0.31
C ALA A 152 -7.82 -32.08 0.49
N GLU A 153 -7.06 -31.09 0.00
CA GLU A 153 -5.84 -30.58 0.64
C GLU A 153 -6.11 -29.40 1.59
N ILE A 154 -7.34 -28.90 1.63
CA ILE A 154 -7.75 -27.79 2.50
C ILE A 154 -8.30 -28.32 3.83
N ASP A 155 -8.18 -27.51 4.88
CA ASP A 155 -8.81 -27.73 6.18
C ASP A 155 -10.26 -28.22 6.03
N ILE A 156 -10.55 -29.38 6.66
CA ILE A 156 -11.84 -30.07 6.65
C ILE A 156 -13.00 -29.12 6.99
N SER A 157 -12.78 -28.16 7.89
CA SER A 157 -13.79 -27.18 8.28
C SER A 157 -14.25 -26.28 7.13
N LEU A 158 -13.36 -26.00 6.16
CA LEU A 158 -13.64 -25.12 5.01
C LEU A 158 -14.10 -25.89 3.77
N GLN A 159 -13.81 -27.19 3.66
CA GLN A 159 -14.05 -27.99 2.46
C GLN A 159 -15.50 -27.91 1.95
N LYS A 160 -16.48 -28.03 2.85
CA LYS A 160 -17.90 -27.96 2.47
C LYS A 160 -18.28 -26.60 1.89
N SER A 161 -17.78 -25.53 2.49
CA SER A 161 -18.04 -24.15 2.03
C SER A 161 -17.33 -23.86 0.72
N LEU A 162 -16.10 -24.35 0.55
CA LEU A 162 -15.34 -24.26 -0.69
C LEU A 162 -15.99 -25.05 -1.83
N ASN A 163 -16.47 -26.26 -1.57
CA ASN A 163 -17.20 -27.04 -2.58
C ASN A 163 -18.46 -26.30 -3.08
N LYS A 164 -19.14 -25.60 -2.17
CA LYS A 164 -20.32 -24.81 -2.50
C LYS A 164 -19.99 -23.62 -3.41
N ILE A 165 -18.91 -22.88 -3.14
CA ILE A 165 -18.51 -21.77 -4.01
C ILE A 165 -17.96 -22.27 -5.35
N GLN A 166 -17.19 -23.38 -5.37
CA GLN A 166 -16.69 -23.98 -6.61
C GLN A 166 -17.80 -24.48 -7.54
N SER A 167 -18.94 -24.90 -6.98
CA SER A 167 -20.12 -25.33 -7.75
C SER A 167 -21.03 -24.17 -8.18
N ASP A 168 -20.71 -22.92 -7.82
CA ASP A 168 -21.52 -21.74 -8.13
C ASP A 168 -21.06 -21.13 -9.47
N GLU A 169 -21.78 -21.47 -10.54
CA GLU A 169 -21.46 -21.03 -11.90
C GLU A 169 -21.44 -19.50 -12.07
N ILE A 170 -22.28 -18.78 -11.31
CA ILE A 170 -22.34 -17.31 -11.35
C ILE A 170 -21.08 -16.73 -10.71
N MET A 171 -20.69 -17.24 -9.53
CA MET A 171 -19.47 -16.80 -8.86
C MET A 171 -18.22 -17.15 -9.67
N HIS A 172 -18.21 -18.31 -10.33
CA HIS A 172 -17.13 -18.71 -11.22
C HIS A 172 -17.01 -17.79 -12.45
N ALA A 173 -18.14 -17.36 -13.02
CA ALA A 173 -18.15 -16.37 -14.09
C ALA A 173 -17.63 -15.00 -13.62
N GLN A 174 -18.10 -14.51 -12.48
CA GLN A 174 -17.62 -13.25 -11.87
C GLN A 174 -16.13 -13.29 -11.56
N PHE A 175 -15.61 -14.44 -11.10
CA PHE A 175 -14.17 -14.60 -10.85
C PHE A 175 -13.33 -14.51 -12.14
N LYS A 176 -13.84 -14.98 -13.27
CA LYS A 176 -13.09 -14.84 -14.55
C LYS A 176 -12.93 -13.38 -14.97
N ASP A 177 -13.94 -12.55 -14.70
CA ASP A 177 -13.96 -11.14 -15.09
C ASP A 177 -13.26 -10.24 -14.05
N GLU A 178 -13.56 -10.44 -12.76
CA GLU A 178 -13.12 -9.55 -11.66
C GLU A 178 -12.02 -10.15 -10.77
N LYS A 179 -11.66 -11.42 -10.98
CA LYS A 179 -10.61 -12.15 -10.25
C LYS A 179 -10.73 -12.03 -8.74
N TYR A 180 -9.72 -11.44 -8.10
CA TYR A 180 -9.58 -11.34 -6.66
C TYR A 180 -10.67 -10.46 -6.01
N ASN A 181 -11.38 -9.64 -6.78
CA ASN A 181 -12.42 -8.76 -6.26
C ASN A 181 -13.73 -9.48 -5.89
N ILE A 182 -13.92 -10.76 -6.24
CA ILE A 182 -15.15 -11.49 -5.87
C ILE A 182 -15.39 -11.48 -4.36
N TRP A 183 -14.32 -11.45 -3.56
CA TRP A 183 -14.41 -11.43 -2.11
C TRP A 183 -14.90 -10.08 -1.58
N LYS A 184 -14.77 -9.00 -2.36
CA LYS A 184 -15.25 -7.65 -1.99
C LYS A 184 -16.77 -7.50 -2.21
N THR A 185 -17.45 -8.49 -2.80
CA THR A 185 -18.89 -8.43 -3.05
C THR A 185 -19.70 -8.78 -1.78
N ASN A 186 -20.70 -7.97 -1.47
CA ASN A 186 -21.63 -8.16 -0.34
C ASN A 186 -22.26 -9.56 -0.29
N ASP A 187 -22.52 -10.15 -1.45
CA ASP A 187 -23.14 -11.47 -1.57
C ASP A 187 -22.28 -12.58 -0.96
N VAL A 188 -20.95 -12.43 -0.98
CA VAL A 188 -20.03 -13.44 -0.47
C VAL A 188 -20.05 -13.48 1.06
N ALA A 189 -20.10 -12.32 1.72
CA ALA A 189 -20.20 -12.23 3.17
C ALA A 189 -21.49 -12.88 3.70
N ALA A 190 -22.61 -12.74 2.98
CA ALA A 190 -23.89 -13.33 3.36
C ALA A 190 -24.01 -14.82 3.00
N LYS A 191 -23.58 -15.22 1.79
CA LYS A 191 -23.77 -16.58 1.25
C LYS A 191 -22.71 -17.58 1.72
N TYR A 192 -21.52 -17.09 2.05
CA TYR A 192 -20.32 -17.86 2.37
C TYR A 192 -19.61 -17.35 3.63
N SER A 193 -20.37 -17.13 4.72
CA SER A 193 -19.88 -16.50 5.96
C SER A 193 -18.59 -17.11 6.54
N LEU A 194 -18.44 -18.43 6.50
CA LEU A 194 -17.24 -19.11 7.00
C LEU A 194 -15.99 -18.78 6.18
N LEU A 195 -16.12 -18.66 4.86
CA LEU A 195 -15.01 -18.26 3.98
C LEU A 195 -14.70 -16.78 4.17
N TRP A 196 -15.75 -15.96 4.23
CA TRP A 196 -15.62 -14.53 4.52
C TRP A 196 -14.88 -14.27 5.83
N GLU A 197 -15.14 -15.04 6.89
CA GLU A 197 -14.47 -14.87 8.18
C GLU A 197 -12.94 -14.97 8.07
N LYS A 198 -12.44 -15.84 7.18
CA LYS A 198 -11.02 -16.02 6.93
C LYS A 198 -10.45 -14.98 5.97
N VAL A 199 -11.25 -14.55 4.99
CA VAL A 199 -10.81 -13.63 3.94
C VAL A 199 -10.86 -12.17 4.35
N GLN A 200 -11.83 -11.78 5.18
CA GLN A 200 -12.08 -10.39 5.57
C GLN A 200 -10.83 -9.68 6.09
N PHE A 201 -9.95 -10.40 6.79
CA PHE A 201 -8.70 -9.82 7.30
C PHE A 201 -7.79 -9.34 6.15
N TYR A 202 -7.66 -10.11 5.06
CA TYR A 202 -6.83 -9.73 3.92
C TYR A 202 -7.38 -8.55 3.13
N ILE A 203 -8.69 -8.30 3.22
CA ILE A 203 -9.41 -7.34 2.37
C ILE A 203 -9.73 -6.04 3.10
N ILE A 204 -10.15 -6.13 4.35
CA ILE A 204 -10.60 -4.97 5.15
C ILE A 204 -9.41 -4.28 5.82
N ALA A 205 -8.34 -5.02 6.13
CA ALA A 205 -7.21 -4.42 6.81
C ALA A 205 -6.51 -3.43 5.89
N PHE A 206 -6.36 -2.20 6.38
CA PHE A 206 -5.63 -1.17 5.68
C PHE A 206 -4.13 -1.49 5.70
N PRO A 207 -3.49 -1.62 4.52
CA PRO A 207 -2.07 -1.87 4.42
C PRO A 207 -1.22 -0.69 4.91
N THR A 208 -1.77 0.53 4.88
CA THR A 208 -1.10 1.74 5.33
C THR A 208 -2.00 2.56 6.26
N SER A 209 -1.41 3.30 7.21
CA SER A 209 -2.18 4.23 8.04
C SER A 209 -2.76 5.39 7.26
N TYR A 210 -2.23 5.68 6.07
CA TYR A 210 -2.74 6.74 5.21
C TYR A 210 -4.22 6.54 4.90
N LEU A 211 -4.62 5.32 4.54
CA LEU A 211 -6.02 5.04 4.24
C LEU A 211 -6.90 5.22 5.50
N VAL A 212 -6.44 4.75 6.65
CA VAL A 212 -7.13 4.97 7.95
C VAL A 212 -7.31 6.48 8.24
N GLU A 213 -6.29 7.28 7.99
CA GLU A 213 -6.28 8.72 8.27
C GLU A 213 -7.08 9.53 7.24
N ALA A 214 -7.01 9.14 5.96
CA ALA A 214 -7.81 9.71 4.88
C ALA A 214 -9.30 9.43 5.10
N ASP A 215 -9.64 8.22 5.52
CA ASP A 215 -10.99 7.83 5.91
C ASP A 215 -11.48 8.65 7.08
N PHE A 216 -10.64 8.77 8.12
CA PHE A 216 -10.96 9.56 9.29
C PHE A 216 -11.20 11.02 8.92
N SER A 217 -10.35 11.60 8.05
CA SER A 217 -10.45 12.99 7.60
C SER A 217 -11.65 13.24 6.68
N ARG A 218 -11.96 12.33 5.74
CA ARG A 218 -13.14 12.40 4.87
C ARG A 218 -14.41 12.32 5.71
N ASN A 219 -14.48 11.36 6.62
CA ASN A 219 -15.65 11.19 7.48
C ASN A 219 -15.80 12.35 8.47
N PHE A 220 -14.70 12.87 9.04
CA PHE A 220 -14.74 14.05 9.90
C PHE A 220 -15.24 15.29 9.15
N SER A 221 -14.80 15.49 7.90
CA SER A 221 -15.33 16.58 7.05
C SER A 221 -16.82 16.42 6.74
N GLN A 222 -17.30 15.19 6.55
CA GLN A 222 -18.71 14.88 6.32
C GLN A 222 -19.55 15.07 7.61
N MET A 223 -19.05 14.62 8.76
CA MET A 223 -19.67 14.81 10.09
C MET A 223 -19.79 16.29 10.44
N LEU A 224 -18.73 17.09 10.20
CA LEU A 224 -18.76 18.53 10.40
C LEU A 224 -19.73 19.24 9.43
N SER A 225 -19.94 18.68 8.23
CA SER A 225 -20.83 19.27 7.22
C SER A 225 -22.32 18.92 7.38
N LYS A 226 -22.66 17.81 8.07
CA LYS A 226 -24.04 17.30 8.15
C LYS A 226 -24.64 17.19 9.56
N ASP A 227 -23.84 17.07 10.62
CA ASP A 227 -24.37 16.64 11.94
C ASP A 227 -24.13 17.62 13.10
N CYS A 228 -24.32 18.93 12.88
CA CYS A 228 -24.60 19.82 14.02
C CYS A 228 -26.00 19.59 14.63
N ASN A 229 -26.84 18.69 14.10
CA ASN A 229 -28.20 18.48 14.63
C ASN A 229 -28.57 17.06 15.08
N ARG A 230 -27.79 16.01 14.83
CA ARG A 230 -28.13 14.65 15.33
C ARG A 230 -26.86 13.83 15.60
N LEU A 231 -26.31 13.98 16.80
CA LEU A 231 -25.31 13.07 17.34
C LEU A 231 -25.94 11.69 17.59
N ASP A 232 -25.65 10.72 16.72
CA ASP A 232 -25.72 9.30 17.06
C ASP A 232 -24.51 8.58 16.43
N ILE A 233 -23.37 8.69 17.13
CA ILE A 233 -22.10 8.10 16.73
C ILE A 233 -22.08 6.65 17.24
N VAL A 234 -22.62 5.68 16.50
CA VAL A 234 -22.26 4.27 16.71
C VAL A 234 -22.41 3.46 15.42
N LYS A 235 -21.29 3.15 14.75
CA LYS A 235 -20.84 1.77 14.46
C LYS A 235 -19.50 1.77 13.70
N ARG A 236 -18.54 1.03 14.23
CA ARG A 236 -17.17 0.85 13.72
C ARG A 236 -17.15 0.18 12.32
N ASP A 237 -18.22 -0.52 11.98
CA ASP A 237 -18.38 -1.27 10.72
C ASP A 237 -18.69 -0.37 9.52
N ASP A 238 -19.37 0.77 9.73
CA ASP A 238 -19.74 1.70 8.66
C ASP A 238 -18.51 2.47 8.12
N PHE A 239 -17.48 2.64 8.96
CA PHE A 239 -16.22 3.28 8.59
C PHE A 239 -15.41 2.47 7.59
N GLN A 240 -15.39 1.14 7.72
CA GLN A 240 -14.60 0.25 6.86
C GLN A 240 -15.29 -0.07 5.52
N GLN A 241 -16.63 -0.05 5.47
CA GLN A 241 -17.41 -0.36 4.26
C GLN A 241 -17.39 0.75 3.21
N SER A 242 -17.28 2.02 3.62
CA SER A 242 -17.35 3.23 2.78
C SER A 242 -16.24 3.34 1.71
N LEU A 243 -15.10 2.65 1.90
CA LEU A 243 -13.95 2.72 0.97
C LEU A 243 -13.60 1.40 0.30
N ALA A 244 -14.05 0.26 0.82
CA ALA A 244 -13.86 -1.04 0.17
C ALA A 244 -14.67 -1.22 -1.14
N SER A 245 -15.31 -0.16 -1.66
CA SER A 245 -16.32 -0.24 -2.74
C SER A 245 -17.49 -1.17 -2.42
N ILE A 246 -17.79 -1.35 -1.12
CA ILE A 246 -18.89 -2.18 -0.64
C ILE A 246 -20.12 -1.29 -0.48
N GLU A 247 -21.20 -1.56 -1.23
CA GLU A 247 -22.46 -0.84 -1.04
C GLU A 247 -22.98 -1.03 0.41
N PRO A 248 -23.42 0.03 1.10
CA PRO A 248 -23.89 -0.07 2.47
C PRO A 248 -25.17 -0.90 2.55
N ASN A 249 -25.13 -2.06 3.22
CA ASN A 249 -26.29 -2.91 3.37
C ASN A 249 -27.15 -2.48 4.56
N ILE A 250 -28.21 -1.70 4.27
CA ILE A 250 -29.20 -1.24 5.26
C ILE A 250 -30.02 -2.40 5.88
N TYR A 251 -29.94 -3.63 5.33
CA TYR A 251 -30.83 -4.74 5.73
C TYR A 251 -30.28 -5.76 6.73
N ILE A 252 -29.00 -5.71 7.14
CA ILE A 252 -28.43 -6.73 8.05
C ILE A 252 -28.49 -6.32 9.54
N ASN A 253 -28.80 -5.06 9.86
CA ASN A 253 -28.79 -4.57 11.25
C ASN A 253 -29.99 -4.96 12.14
N TYR A 254 -30.92 -5.80 11.69
CA TYR A 254 -32.14 -6.13 12.45
C TYR A 254 -32.24 -7.53 13.07
N SER A 255 -31.23 -8.39 13.01
CA SER A 255 -31.38 -9.80 13.47
C SER A 255 -30.51 -10.24 14.65
N ARG A 256 -30.01 -9.33 15.49
CA ARG A 256 -29.51 -9.69 16.84
C ARG A 256 -30.20 -8.89 17.95
N ARG A 257 -31.48 -9.19 18.17
CA ARG A 257 -32.12 -9.06 19.49
C ARG A 257 -32.23 -10.46 20.09
N ILE A 258 -31.30 -10.81 20.97
CA ILE A 258 -31.57 -11.81 22.02
C ILE A 258 -31.37 -11.08 23.35
N ASN A 259 -32.42 -11.14 24.16
CA ASN A 259 -32.62 -10.44 25.41
C ASN A 259 -31.56 -10.82 26.46
N HIS A 260 -30.89 -9.82 27.03
CA HIS A 260 -30.10 -9.92 28.27
C HIS A 260 -30.86 -9.29 29.46
N ARG A 261 -32.16 -9.54 29.55
CA ARG A 261 -32.95 -9.37 30.77
C ARG A 261 -33.68 -10.67 30.99
N ASP A 262 -33.14 -11.47 31.90
CA ASP A 262 -33.73 -12.58 32.64
C ASP A 262 -32.56 -13.51 33.01
N LEU A 263 -31.80 -13.11 34.04
CA LEU A 263 -30.92 -13.94 34.89
C LEU A 263 -30.20 -13.00 35.88
N ILE A 264 -30.99 -12.38 36.76
CA ILE A 264 -30.59 -12.03 38.12
C ILE A 264 -31.72 -12.57 39.01
N GLU A 265 -31.56 -13.82 39.42
CA GLU A 265 -31.60 -14.26 40.83
C GLU A 265 -30.44 -15.23 41.02
#